data_AF-A0A8S4RZ31-F1
#
_entry.id   AF-A0A8S4RZ31-F1
#
_cell.length_a   1.000
_cell.length_b   1.000
_cell.length_c   1.000
_cell.angle_alpha   90.00
_cell.angle_beta   90.00
_cell.angle_gamma   90.00
#
_symmetry.space_group_name_H-M   'P 1'
#
loop_
_entity.id
_entity.type
_entity.pdbx_description
1 polymer ?
#
loop_
_entity_poly.entity_id
_entity_poly.type
_entity_poly.pdbx_seq_one_letter_code
_entity_poly.pdbx_strand_id
1 'polypeptide(L)'
;MLPMASEIISCLKEANSPGSVSGVLKELGDILLITTARATQKIYFPLLLCFYMWSKKGNGFQWRFSGSPMLKLYNSFAKDVKFRMRSGASPLLTSEAIFHAMFGTYLEDLSILQQITNHPKFHQRKDMNSIFLKRSEKNPIFIAPIQFKYVSKMAQALLTKSLNIDPVSTSKPSFSGFRKRTFTQEFLSYLSTGKSAINYSSDPMQ
;
A
#
# COMPACT_ATOMS: atom_id res chain seq x y z
N MET A 1 -5.12 -16.48 -15.69
CA MET A 1 -3.87 -17.27 -15.66
C MET A 1 -2.80 -16.43 -16.33
N LEU A 2 -1.56 -16.44 -15.84
CA LEU A 2 -0.46 -15.83 -16.60
C LEU A 2 -0.27 -16.66 -17.87
N PRO A 3 -0.19 -16.05 -19.07
CA PRO A 3 0.25 -16.78 -20.25
C PRO A 3 1.66 -17.33 -20.01
N MET A 4 1.95 -18.53 -20.52
CA MET A 4 3.25 -19.20 -20.40
C MET A 4 3.70 -19.53 -18.95
N ALA A 5 2.75 -19.71 -18.03
CA ALA A 5 3.06 -20.01 -16.63
C ALA A 5 3.91 -21.28 -16.46
N SER A 6 3.67 -22.31 -17.29
CA SER A 6 4.44 -23.55 -17.31
C SER A 6 5.90 -23.33 -17.69
N GLU A 7 6.14 -22.54 -18.73
CA GLU A 7 7.45 -22.25 -19.31
C GLU A 7 8.27 -21.36 -18.38
N ILE A 8 7.61 -20.38 -17.73
CA ILE A 8 8.23 -19.56 -16.68
C ILE A 8 8.63 -20.43 -15.49
N ILE A 9 7.76 -21.37 -15.06
CA ILE A 9 8.08 -22.30 -13.97
C ILE A 9 9.26 -23.20 -14.33
N SER A 10 9.31 -23.72 -15.56
CA SER A 10 10.44 -24.55 -16.03
C SER A 10 11.73 -23.74 -16.08
N CYS A 11 11.70 -22.52 -16.64
CA CYS A 11 12.85 -21.62 -16.69
C CYS A 11 13.39 -21.27 -15.29
N LEU A 12 12.51 -21.05 -14.31
CA LEU A 12 12.91 -20.81 -12.92
C LEU A 12 13.47 -22.06 -12.24
N LYS A 13 12.98 -23.26 -12.58
CA LYS A 13 13.48 -24.53 -12.03
C LYS A 13 14.84 -24.93 -12.59
N GLU A 14 15.08 -24.64 -13.85
CA GLU A 14 16.32 -24.97 -14.58
C GLU A 14 17.40 -23.89 -14.39
N ALA A 15 17.11 -22.84 -13.62
CA ALA A 15 18.02 -21.76 -13.35
C ALA A 15 19.18 -22.21 -12.44
N ASN A 16 20.37 -22.30 -13.03
CA ASN A 16 21.59 -22.66 -12.30
C ASN A 16 22.20 -21.48 -11.52
N SER A 17 21.71 -20.25 -11.73
CA SER A 17 22.12 -19.06 -10.97
C SER A 17 21.02 -18.00 -10.91
N PRO A 18 21.03 -17.09 -9.91
CA PRO A 18 20.09 -15.96 -9.86
C PRO A 18 20.19 -15.03 -11.08
N GLY A 19 21.38 -14.94 -11.69
CA GLY A 19 21.63 -14.09 -12.86
C GLY A 19 20.91 -14.58 -14.12
N SER A 20 20.80 -15.90 -14.31
CA SER A 20 20.23 -16.49 -15.53
C SER A 20 18.72 -16.25 -15.69
N VAL A 21 18.02 -15.90 -14.61
CA VAL A 21 16.58 -15.59 -14.62
C VAL A 21 16.27 -14.12 -14.37
N SER A 22 17.29 -13.27 -14.24
CA SER A 22 17.13 -11.84 -13.94
C SER A 22 16.24 -11.11 -14.95
N GLY A 23 16.40 -11.40 -16.25
CA GLY A 23 15.57 -10.84 -17.32
C GLY A 23 14.09 -11.24 -17.19
N VAL A 24 13.82 -12.52 -16.96
CA VAL A 24 12.45 -13.04 -16.78
C VAL A 24 11.80 -12.44 -15.54
N LEU A 25 12.54 -12.34 -14.43
CA LEU A 25 12.05 -11.72 -13.20
C LEU A 25 11.76 -10.22 -13.36
N LYS A 26 12.57 -9.52 -14.16
CA LYS A 26 12.35 -8.09 -14.49
C LYS A 26 11.06 -7.90 -15.28
N GLU A 27 10.87 -8.67 -16.36
CA GLU A 27 9.66 -8.61 -17.19
C GLU A 27 8.40 -8.99 -16.38
N LEU A 28 8.50 -9.99 -15.50
CA LEU A 28 7.43 -10.30 -14.55
C LEU A 28 7.13 -9.13 -13.61
N GLY A 29 8.17 -8.47 -13.10
CA GLY A 29 8.03 -7.25 -12.30
C GLY A 29 7.28 -6.14 -13.05
N ASP A 30 7.60 -5.93 -14.32
CA ASP A 30 6.96 -4.92 -15.18
C ASP A 30 5.49 -5.24 -15.43
N ILE A 31 5.18 -6.51 -15.72
CA ILE A 31 3.80 -6.99 -15.83
C ILE A 31 3.04 -6.77 -14.51
N LEU A 32 3.68 -6.96 -13.35
CA LEU A 32 3.05 -6.72 -12.05
C LEU A 32 2.79 -5.24 -11.77
N LEU A 33 3.63 -4.31 -12.26
CA LEU A 33 3.36 -2.87 -12.21
C LEU A 33 2.15 -2.48 -13.09
N ILE A 34 1.98 -3.20 -14.19
CA ILE A 34 0.91 -2.96 -15.15
C ILE A 34 -0.42 -3.55 -14.66
N THR A 35 -0.42 -4.83 -14.30
CA THR A 35 -1.62 -5.63 -14.03
C THR A 35 -2.00 -5.68 -12.54
N THR A 36 -1.13 -5.21 -11.65
CA THR A 36 -1.19 -5.35 -10.19
C THR A 36 -1.10 -6.80 -9.69
N ALA A 37 -0.32 -7.02 -8.62
CA ALA A 37 -0.21 -8.32 -7.98
C ALA A 37 -1.39 -8.59 -7.02
N ARG A 38 -1.82 -9.86 -6.94
CA ARG A 38 -2.70 -10.27 -5.84
C ARG A 38 -1.93 -10.24 -4.53
N ALA A 39 -2.20 -9.22 -3.73
CA ALA A 39 -1.72 -9.13 -2.36
C ALA A 39 -2.90 -9.12 -1.39
N THR A 40 -2.81 -9.96 -0.36
CA THR A 40 -3.76 -9.93 0.74
C THR A 40 -3.46 -8.72 1.61
N GLN A 41 -4.36 -7.74 1.62
CA GLN A 41 -4.30 -6.62 2.56
C GLN A 41 -5.09 -6.97 3.81
N LYS A 42 -4.50 -6.71 4.98
CA LYS A 42 -5.14 -6.86 6.30
C LYS A 42 -4.90 -5.60 7.12
N ILE A 43 -5.84 -5.29 8.01
CA ILE A 43 -5.69 -4.15 8.92
C ILE A 43 -4.84 -4.62 10.10
N TYR A 44 -3.80 -3.86 10.42
CA TYR A 44 -2.86 -4.15 11.50
C TYR A 44 -2.88 -3.00 12.51
N PHE A 45 -3.57 -3.19 13.63
CA PHE A 45 -3.59 -2.20 14.69
C PHE A 45 -2.44 -2.39 15.67
N PRO A 46 -1.92 -1.31 16.29
CA PRO A 46 -1.02 -1.43 17.43
C PRO A 46 -1.63 -2.30 18.53
N LEU A 47 -0.81 -3.07 19.25
CA LEU A 47 -1.28 -4.03 20.24
C LEU A 47 -2.16 -3.39 21.33
N LEU A 48 -1.76 -2.21 21.82
CA LEU A 48 -2.55 -1.44 22.80
C LEU A 48 -3.92 -1.04 22.24
N LEU A 49 -3.98 -0.72 20.95
CA LEU A 49 -5.23 -0.41 20.28
C LEU A 49 -6.12 -1.66 20.18
N CYS A 50 -5.55 -2.81 19.85
CA CYS A 50 -6.28 -4.08 19.86
C CYS A 50 -6.89 -4.37 21.23
N PHE A 51 -6.12 -4.25 22.31
CA PHE A 51 -6.62 -4.48 23.67
C PHE A 51 -7.73 -3.50 24.05
N TYR A 52 -7.55 -2.22 23.74
CA TYR A 52 -8.56 -1.21 24.01
C TYR A 52 -9.87 -1.52 23.27
N MET A 53 -9.80 -1.74 21.95
CA MET A 53 -10.96 -2.10 21.14
C MET A 53 -11.60 -3.41 21.62
N TRP A 54 -10.81 -4.39 22.05
CA TRP A 54 -11.31 -5.64 22.59
C TRP A 54 -12.15 -5.45 23.86
N SER A 55 -11.73 -4.53 24.74
CA SER A 55 -12.48 -4.20 25.96
C SER A 55 -13.78 -3.46 25.69
N LYS A 56 -13.88 -2.75 24.55
CA LYS A 56 -15.00 -1.87 24.18
C LYS A 56 -15.90 -2.40 23.05
N LYS A 57 -15.63 -3.59 22.51
CA LYS A 57 -16.31 -4.14 21.32
C LYS A 57 -17.81 -4.41 21.48
N GLY A 58 -18.32 -4.46 22.73
CA GLY A 58 -19.70 -4.86 23.04
C GLY A 58 -19.94 -6.37 22.88
N ASN A 59 -21.10 -6.85 23.34
CA ASN A 59 -21.47 -8.25 23.22
C ASN A 59 -21.80 -8.61 21.76
N GLY A 60 -21.33 -9.77 21.28
CA GLY A 60 -21.64 -10.26 19.94
C GLY A 60 -20.77 -9.73 18.79
N PHE A 61 -19.74 -8.92 19.06
CA PHE A 61 -18.83 -8.45 18.00
C PHE A 61 -17.97 -9.60 17.44
N GLN A 62 -18.10 -9.87 16.14
CA GLN A 62 -17.24 -10.82 15.44
C GLN A 62 -15.95 -10.14 14.98
N TRP A 63 -14.81 -10.54 15.56
CA TRP A 63 -13.52 -10.01 15.19
C TRP A 63 -13.11 -10.45 13.78
N ARG A 64 -13.13 -9.51 12.82
CA ARG A 64 -12.68 -9.74 11.44
C ARG A 64 -11.63 -8.71 11.07
N PHE A 65 -10.44 -9.12 10.64
CA PHE A 65 -9.35 -8.19 10.28
C PHE A 65 -9.53 -7.45 8.94
N SER A 66 -10.74 -7.49 8.37
CA SER A 66 -11.11 -6.74 7.16
C SER A 66 -12.64 -6.50 7.11
N GLY A 67 -13.04 -5.47 6.36
CA GLY A 67 -14.44 -5.19 6.06
C GLY A 67 -15.16 -4.29 7.08
N SER A 68 -16.48 -4.18 6.89
CA SER A 68 -17.34 -3.20 7.58
C SER A 68 -17.28 -3.22 9.10
N PRO A 69 -17.36 -4.38 9.79
CA PRO A 69 -17.37 -4.42 11.26
C PRO A 69 -16.12 -3.79 11.88
N MET A 70 -14.94 -4.08 11.31
CA MET A 70 -13.68 -3.57 11.84
C MET A 70 -13.49 -2.09 11.58
N LEU A 71 -13.91 -1.60 10.42
CA LEU A 71 -13.87 -0.16 10.12
C LEU A 71 -14.84 0.64 11.00
N LYS A 72 -16.03 0.09 11.29
CA LYS A 72 -16.98 0.68 12.23
C LYS A 72 -16.40 0.74 13.64
N LEU A 73 -15.77 -0.34 14.11
CA LEU A 73 -15.13 -0.38 15.42
C LEU A 73 -13.97 0.62 15.51
N TYR A 74 -13.11 0.67 14.48
CA TYR A 74 -12.05 1.66 14.38
C TYR A 74 -12.59 3.09 14.41
N ASN A 75 -13.63 3.40 13.64
CA ASN A 75 -14.25 4.73 13.63
C ASN A 75 -14.86 5.12 14.98
N SER A 76 -15.47 4.18 15.69
CA SER A 76 -15.97 4.43 17.05
C SER A 76 -14.81 4.81 17.97
N PHE A 77 -13.73 4.03 17.95
CA PHE A 77 -12.53 4.29 18.73
C PHE A 77 -11.87 5.63 18.38
N ALA A 78 -11.77 5.94 17.08
CA ALA A 78 -11.07 7.10 16.57
C ALA A 78 -11.71 8.44 16.99
N LYS A 79 -12.92 8.42 17.58
CA LYS A 79 -13.56 9.58 18.19
C LYS A 79 -13.05 9.86 19.60
N ASP A 80 -12.71 8.80 20.34
CA ASP A 80 -12.48 8.88 21.78
C ASP A 80 -11.00 8.87 22.18
N VAL A 81 -10.12 8.49 21.26
CA VAL A 81 -8.71 8.28 21.56
C VAL A 81 -7.80 9.15 20.72
N LYS A 82 -6.74 9.65 21.38
CA LYS A 82 -5.65 10.39 20.76
C LYS A 82 -4.34 9.66 21.03
N PHE A 83 -3.49 9.57 20.03
CA PHE A 83 -2.13 9.09 20.22
C PHE A 83 -1.26 10.19 20.81
N ARG A 84 -0.44 9.86 21.80
CA ARG A 84 0.54 10.78 22.38
C ARG A 84 1.92 10.43 21.86
N MET A 85 2.60 11.38 21.21
CA MET A 85 3.93 11.16 20.65
C MET A 85 4.83 12.37 20.90
N ARG A 86 6.12 12.15 21.16
CA ARG A 86 7.11 13.24 21.13
C ARG A 86 7.65 13.36 19.70
N SER A 87 7.25 14.42 19.01
CA SER A 87 7.61 14.67 17.61
C SER A 87 7.79 16.15 17.36
N GLY A 88 8.75 16.50 16.51
CA GLY A 88 8.85 17.85 15.95
C GLY A 88 8.00 18.04 14.69
N ALA A 89 7.39 16.96 14.17
CA ALA A 89 6.59 16.99 12.97
C ALA A 89 5.15 17.47 13.24
N SER A 90 4.49 17.94 12.18
CA SER A 90 3.07 18.30 12.22
C SER A 90 2.22 17.11 12.70
N PRO A 91 1.27 17.33 13.64
CA PRO A 91 0.32 16.30 14.06
C PRO A 91 -0.47 15.70 12.89
N LEU A 92 -0.74 16.51 11.87
CA LEU A 92 -1.51 16.15 10.68
C LEU A 92 -0.74 15.17 9.79
N LEU A 93 0.53 15.45 9.52
CA LEU A 93 1.37 14.51 8.77
C LEU A 93 1.60 13.22 9.57
N THR A 94 1.71 13.33 10.89
CA THR A 94 1.88 12.18 11.76
C THR A 94 0.64 11.26 11.75
N SER A 95 -0.58 11.82 11.74
CA SER A 95 -1.80 11.01 11.66
C SER A 95 -1.88 10.24 10.34
N GLU A 96 -1.44 10.83 9.23
CA GLU A 96 -1.32 10.15 7.93
C GLU A 96 -0.35 8.98 7.99
N ALA A 97 0.84 9.16 8.58
CA ALA A 97 1.82 8.09 8.73
C ALA A 97 1.27 6.90 9.55
N ILE A 98 0.60 7.19 10.67
CA ILE A 98 -0.03 6.17 11.51
C ILE A 98 -1.17 5.47 10.74
N PHE A 99 -1.99 6.22 10.00
CA PHE A 99 -3.05 5.67 9.17
C PHE A 99 -2.49 4.72 8.09
N HIS A 100 -1.45 5.13 7.37
CA HIS A 100 -0.80 4.29 6.37
C HIS A 100 -0.22 3.01 6.96
N ALA A 101 0.38 3.09 8.15
CA ALA A 101 0.91 1.93 8.86
C ALA A 101 -0.21 0.95 9.28
N MET A 102 -1.35 1.45 9.77
CA MET A 102 -2.45 0.59 10.22
C MET A 102 -3.17 -0.11 9.08
N PHE A 103 -3.39 0.60 7.97
CA PHE A 103 -4.23 0.12 6.85
C PHE A 103 -3.42 -0.39 5.65
N GLY A 104 -2.09 -0.30 5.66
CA GLY A 104 -1.24 -0.74 4.56
C GLY A 104 -1.47 0.05 3.27
N THR A 105 -1.75 1.34 3.37
CA THR A 105 -2.15 2.22 2.25
C THR A 105 -0.98 3.03 1.68
N TYR A 106 0.27 2.68 1.99
CA TYR A 106 1.46 3.42 1.56
C TYR A 106 1.69 3.42 0.03
N LEU A 107 1.05 2.50 -0.70
CA LEU A 107 1.01 2.44 -2.16
C LEU A 107 -0.40 2.68 -2.71
N GLU A 108 -1.38 3.05 -1.88
CA GLU A 108 -2.74 3.29 -2.36
C GLU A 108 -2.83 4.67 -3.03
N ASP A 109 -3.80 4.83 -3.92
CA ASP A 109 -4.15 6.12 -4.50
C ASP A 109 -4.65 7.09 -3.41
N LEU A 110 -3.87 8.16 -3.18
CA LEU A 110 -4.16 9.18 -2.18
C LEU A 110 -5.50 9.88 -2.42
N SER A 111 -5.96 10.00 -3.67
CA SER A 111 -7.25 10.62 -3.99
C SER A 111 -8.43 9.80 -3.50
N ILE A 112 -8.30 8.47 -3.46
CA ILE A 112 -9.31 7.57 -2.86
C ILE A 112 -9.33 7.80 -1.36
N LEU A 113 -8.16 7.88 -0.73
CA LEU A 113 -8.07 8.07 0.72
C LEU A 113 -8.75 9.38 1.15
N GLN A 114 -8.59 10.45 0.37
CA GLN A 114 -9.28 11.73 0.61
C GLN A 114 -10.81 11.62 0.54
N GLN A 115 -11.32 10.82 -0.39
CA GLN A 115 -12.76 10.60 -0.56
C GLN A 115 -13.34 9.73 0.56
N ILE A 116 -12.65 8.66 0.94
CA ILE A 116 -13.18 7.67 1.91
C ILE A 116 -12.94 8.05 3.37
N THR A 117 -12.10 9.05 3.65
CA THR A 117 -11.79 9.50 5.01
C THR A 117 -12.25 10.93 5.27
N ASN A 118 -12.27 11.33 6.54
CA ASN A 118 -12.49 12.72 6.94
C ASN A 118 -11.26 13.61 6.74
N HIS A 119 -10.19 13.08 6.14
CA HIS A 119 -8.95 13.79 5.92
C HIS A 119 -8.96 14.48 4.54
N PRO A 120 -8.81 15.82 4.47
CA PRO A 120 -9.02 16.55 3.22
C PRO A 120 -7.95 16.29 2.18
N LYS A 121 -6.70 16.03 2.60
CA LYS A 121 -5.56 15.84 1.71
C LYS A 121 -4.53 14.93 2.34
N PHE A 122 -4.18 13.86 1.62
CA PHE A 122 -3.01 13.04 1.94
C PHE A 122 -1.77 13.56 1.20
N HIS A 123 -0.62 13.53 1.87
CA HIS A 123 0.65 14.03 1.38
C HIS A 123 1.48 12.92 0.75
N GLN A 124 2.37 13.28 -0.19
CA GLN A 124 3.30 12.33 -0.75
C GLN A 124 4.44 12.06 0.25
N ARG A 125 5.10 10.90 0.12
CA ARG A 125 6.21 10.52 1.01
C ARG A 125 7.32 11.57 1.07
N LYS A 126 7.61 12.24 -0.05
CA LYS A 126 8.62 13.31 -0.14
C LYS A 126 8.29 14.52 0.74
N ASP A 127 7.00 14.78 0.97
CA ASP A 127 6.50 15.90 1.77
C ASP A 127 6.52 15.56 3.29
N MET A 128 6.77 14.29 3.64
CA MET A 128 6.68 13.76 5.01
C MET A 128 8.04 13.53 5.68
N ASN A 129 9.13 14.05 5.11
CA ASN A 129 10.50 13.74 5.56
C ASN A 129 10.75 14.02 7.06
N SER A 130 10.12 15.04 7.62
CA SER A 130 10.29 15.43 9.03
C SER A 130 9.76 14.41 10.04
N ILE A 131 8.92 13.45 9.61
CA ILE A 131 8.24 12.50 10.52
C ILE A 131 9.11 11.29 10.83
N PHE A 132 9.89 10.85 9.84
CA PHE A 132 10.68 9.61 9.91
C PHE A 132 12.07 9.83 10.52
N LEU A 133 12.27 10.99 11.15
CA LEU A 133 13.49 11.35 11.85
C LEU A 133 13.47 10.81 13.30
N LYS A 134 14.61 10.88 13.98
CA LYS A 134 14.75 10.44 15.38
C LYS A 134 13.69 11.10 16.27
N ARG A 135 13.30 10.36 17.33
CA ARG A 135 12.34 10.81 18.35
C ARG A 135 12.76 12.18 18.88
N SER A 136 11.82 13.11 18.88
CA SER A 136 12.07 14.48 19.33
C SER A 136 12.13 14.56 20.86
N GLU A 137 12.96 15.46 21.39
CA GLU A 137 12.98 15.82 22.81
C GLU A 137 11.92 16.86 23.17
N LYS A 138 11.22 17.42 22.17
CA LYS A 138 10.16 18.40 22.36
C LYS A 138 8.96 17.83 23.14
N ASN A 139 8.10 18.74 23.59
CA ASN A 139 6.85 18.42 24.25
C ASN A 139 6.00 17.43 23.43
N PRO A 140 5.27 16.53 24.12
CA PRO A 140 4.42 15.56 23.45
C PRO A 140 3.27 16.26 22.74
N ILE A 141 2.99 15.83 21.51
CA ILE A 141 1.82 16.19 20.73
C ILE A 141 0.73 15.12 20.88
N PHE A 142 -0.52 15.54 20.71
CA PHE A 142 -1.67 14.65 20.66
C PHE A 142 -2.20 14.58 19.23
N ILE A 143 -2.39 13.36 18.73
CA ILE A 143 -2.73 13.09 17.34
C ILE A 143 -4.07 12.36 17.32
N ALA A 144 -5.06 12.96 16.65
CA ALA A 144 -6.33 12.30 16.41
C ALA A 144 -6.19 11.29 15.25
N PRO A 145 -6.72 10.06 15.38
CA PRO A 145 -6.74 9.11 14.28
C PRO A 145 -7.63 9.61 13.12
N ILE A 146 -7.21 9.35 11.89
CA ILE A 146 -8.01 9.66 10.69
C ILE A 146 -9.22 8.72 10.64
N GLN A 147 -10.43 9.25 10.46
CA GLN A 147 -11.67 8.48 10.45
C GLN A 147 -12.14 8.20 9.02
N PHE A 148 -12.80 7.07 8.80
CA PHE A 148 -13.49 6.80 7.55
C PHE A 148 -14.84 7.53 7.49
N LYS A 149 -15.11 8.23 6.38
CA LYS A 149 -16.47 8.69 6.02
C LYS A 149 -17.31 7.54 5.47
N TYR A 150 -16.68 6.71 4.65
CA TYR A 150 -17.34 5.60 3.96
C TYR A 150 -16.66 4.29 4.29
N VAL A 151 -17.46 3.22 4.35
CA VAL A 151 -16.95 1.87 4.56
C VAL A 151 -16.67 1.24 3.21
N SER A 152 -15.40 0.92 2.95
CA SER A 152 -15.01 0.11 1.79
C SER A 152 -14.34 -1.17 2.27
N LYS A 153 -14.68 -2.31 1.64
CA LYS A 153 -13.93 -3.53 1.91
C LYS A 153 -12.50 -3.34 1.41
N MET A 154 -11.54 -3.86 2.18
CA MET A 154 -10.19 -3.91 1.67
C MET A 154 -10.13 -4.89 0.51
N ALA A 155 -9.58 -4.45 -0.61
CA ALA A 155 -9.50 -5.27 -1.81
C ALA A 155 -8.56 -6.45 -1.54
N GLN A 156 -9.09 -7.67 -1.65
CA GLN A 156 -8.26 -8.78 -2.12
C GLN A 156 -8.30 -8.66 -3.64
N ALA A 157 -7.19 -8.31 -4.28
CA ALA A 157 -7.20 -8.01 -5.71
C ALA A 157 -7.81 -9.18 -6.52
N LEU A 158 -9.05 -8.96 -6.93
CA LEU A 158 -9.80 -9.69 -7.94
C LEU A 158 -10.34 -8.61 -8.90
N LEU A 159 -9.43 -7.75 -9.37
CA LEU A 159 -9.70 -6.72 -10.38
C LEU A 159 -9.24 -7.17 -11.77
N THR A 160 -9.01 -8.47 -11.96
CA THR A 160 -8.73 -9.07 -13.27
C THR A 160 -9.97 -9.40 -14.09
N LYS A 161 -11.19 -9.19 -13.56
CA LYS A 161 -12.45 -9.41 -14.33
C LYS A 161 -12.93 -8.17 -15.10
N SER A 162 -12.19 -7.06 -15.08
CA SER A 162 -12.62 -5.79 -15.68
C SER A 162 -11.68 -5.26 -16.77
N LEU A 163 -10.64 -6.00 -17.15
CA LEU A 163 -9.61 -5.54 -18.08
C LEU A 163 -9.81 -6.15 -19.47
N ASN A 164 -10.59 -5.46 -20.31
CA ASN A 164 -10.53 -5.57 -21.77
C ASN A 164 -9.82 -4.37 -22.41
N ILE A 165 -9.07 -3.58 -21.62
CA ILE A 165 -8.33 -2.41 -22.11
C ILE A 165 -6.98 -2.33 -21.36
N ASP A 166 -5.95 -1.98 -22.12
CA ASP A 166 -4.52 -1.93 -21.78
C ASP A 166 -4.18 -1.22 -20.47
N PRO A 167 -3.10 -1.64 -19.76
CA PRO A 167 -3.04 -1.43 -18.31
C PRO A 167 -1.88 -0.54 -17.88
N VAL A 168 -2.04 0.19 -16.76
CA VAL A 168 -0.95 0.67 -15.89
C VAL A 168 -1.50 0.99 -14.48
N SER A 169 -0.75 0.72 -13.39
CA SER A 169 -0.89 1.41 -12.10
C SER A 169 0.40 1.40 -11.22
N THR A 170 0.90 2.58 -10.83
CA THR A 170 1.89 2.74 -9.72
C THR A 170 1.26 2.55 -8.32
N SER A 171 -0.05 2.33 -8.26
CA SER A 171 -0.80 2.16 -7.02
C SER A 171 -1.18 0.70 -6.76
N LYS A 172 -0.95 0.25 -5.52
CA LYS A 172 -1.41 -1.04 -5.00
C LYS A 172 -2.79 -0.84 -4.34
N PRO A 173 -3.87 -1.35 -4.94
CA PRO A 173 -5.21 -1.18 -4.40
C PRO A 173 -5.35 -1.86 -3.04
N SER A 174 -5.66 -1.07 -2.02
CA SER A 174 -6.05 -1.50 -0.68
C SER A 174 -7.57 -1.38 -0.44
N PHE A 175 -8.30 -0.46 -1.08
CA PHE A 175 -9.76 -0.26 -0.93
C PHE A 175 -10.53 -0.27 -2.26
N SER A 176 -11.73 -0.85 -2.34
CA SER A 176 -12.57 -0.71 -3.55
C SER A 176 -13.16 0.70 -3.72
N GLY A 177 -13.21 1.24 -4.94
CA GLY A 177 -13.80 2.57 -5.24
C GLY A 177 -13.41 3.15 -6.60
N PHE A 178 -14.02 4.27 -6.99
CA PHE A 178 -13.64 5.06 -8.17
C PHE A 178 -12.25 5.70 -7.97
N ARG A 179 -11.42 5.72 -9.02
CA ARG A 179 -9.99 6.07 -8.92
C ARG A 179 -9.55 6.95 -10.08
N LYS A 180 -8.68 7.94 -9.82
CA LYS A 180 -7.98 8.68 -10.88
C LYS A 180 -6.54 8.19 -10.93
N ARG A 181 -6.25 7.27 -11.87
CA ARG A 181 -4.90 6.75 -12.05
C ARG A 181 -3.95 7.88 -12.44
N THR A 182 -2.85 7.99 -11.72
CA THR A 182 -1.81 8.99 -11.99
C THR A 182 -0.53 8.25 -12.36
N PHE A 183 -0.05 8.46 -13.58
CA PHE A 183 1.20 7.88 -14.05
C PHE A 183 2.31 8.92 -13.88
N THR A 184 3.45 8.49 -13.36
CA THR A 184 4.61 9.37 -13.28
C THR A 184 5.27 9.44 -14.66
N GLN A 185 5.90 10.58 -14.98
CA GLN A 185 6.57 10.75 -16.28
C GLN A 185 7.72 9.75 -16.45
N GLU A 186 8.33 9.34 -15.35
CA GLU A 186 9.35 8.29 -15.27
C GLU A 186 8.79 6.93 -15.68
N PHE A 187 7.55 6.61 -15.27
CA PHE A 187 6.89 5.37 -15.68
C PHE A 187 6.54 5.39 -17.17
N LEU A 188 6.05 6.52 -17.69
CA LEU A 188 5.77 6.68 -19.12
C LEU A 188 7.05 6.64 -19.97
N SER A 189 8.14 7.23 -19.45
CA SER A 189 9.47 7.19 -20.08
C SER A 189 10.08 5.79 -20.05
N TYR A 190 9.82 5.02 -18.99
CA TYR A 190 10.20 3.61 -18.89
C TYR A 190 9.53 2.77 -19.97
N LEU A 191 8.21 2.92 -20.14
CA LEU A 191 7.46 2.24 -21.19
C LEU A 191 7.89 2.66 -22.61
N SER A 192 8.14 3.94 -22.83
CA SER A 192 8.48 4.46 -24.16
C SER A 192 9.91 4.15 -24.60
N THR A 193 10.83 4.00 -23.65
CA THR A 193 12.25 3.71 -23.97
C THR A 193 12.53 2.23 -24.11
N GLY A 194 11.61 1.34 -23.71
CA GLY A 194 11.79 -0.11 -23.82
C GLY A 194 13.10 -0.60 -23.19
N LYS A 195 13.68 0.14 -22.22
CA LYS A 195 14.97 -0.20 -21.59
C LYS A 195 14.79 -1.34 -20.57
N SER A 196 14.30 -2.47 -21.07
CA SER A 196 14.75 -3.81 -20.72
C SER A 196 16.17 -4.07 -21.26
N ALA A 197 17.05 -3.07 -21.32
CA ALA A 197 18.44 -3.27 -21.72
C ALA A 197 19.12 -4.09 -20.62
N ILE A 198 19.25 -5.39 -20.88
CA ILE A 198 20.18 -6.26 -20.18
C ILE A 198 21.57 -5.78 -20.61
N ASN A 199 22.24 -5.02 -19.76
CA ASN A 199 23.70 -4.87 -19.90
C ASN A 199 24.29 -6.23 -19.51
N TYR A 200 24.44 -7.12 -20.50
CA TYR A 200 25.43 -8.18 -20.37
C TYR A 200 26.78 -7.47 -20.30
N SER A 201 27.40 -7.46 -19.13
CA SER A 201 28.84 -7.26 -19.05
C SER A 201 29.47 -8.36 -19.90
N SER A 202 29.86 -8.03 -21.13
CA SER A 202 30.80 -8.84 -21.89
C SER A 202 32.12 -8.75 -21.13
N ASP A 203 32.34 -9.64 -20.18
CA ASP A 203 33.71 -9.99 -19.79
C ASP A 203 34.33 -10.67 -21.02
N PRO A 204 35.37 -10.09 -21.63
CA PRO A 204 36.21 -10.85 -22.54
C PRO A 204 37.16 -11.65 -21.65
N MET A 205 36.73 -12.84 -21.22
CA MET A 205 37.68 -13.79 -20.67
C MET A 205 38.56 -14.32 -21.80
N GLN A 206 39.84 -13.97 -21.69
CA GLN A 206 40.98 -14.47 -22.44
C GLN A 206 41.11 -15.99 -22.38
#